data_AF-A0A9P8ESY4-F1
#
_entry.id   AF-A0A9P8ESY4-F1
#
_cell.length_a   1.000
_cell.length_b   1.000
_cell.length_c   1.000
_cell.angle_alpha   90.00
_cell.angle_beta   90.00
_cell.angle_gamma   90.00
#
_symmetry.space_group_name_H-M   'P 1'
#
loop_
_entity.id
_entity.type
_entity.pdbx_description
1 polymer ?
#
loop_
_entity_poly.entity_id
_entity_poly.type
_entity_poly.pdbx_seq_one_letter_code
_entity_poly.pdbx_strand_id
1 'polypeptide(L)'
;MPLLSLLTGDFFNKHIKTGNVLLLSAPLKLDTTSSEANFTLINGVLSITCDRALYERAGLTGTAIPDPHARKHGTSKFRIELNLRLPSMLAGKKGFERVLRAAETVFVGEISWLFYDVAAAGVADNDTALGKEVKIKEVKMETEDLGKVLVPGFPYDISKNADGENDLVELLEWVSLAALNSPRIQQGDLVDEIISRYEVPTIPSKSATDATSNGTTTQNLTKTTFTGFLPASFLASTFGEALLQSKGSWFAFLVQGFEDGKAFVILKTQDNRTLAWDLEG
;
A
#
# COMPACT_ATOMS: atom_id res chain seq x y z
N MET A 1 -2.09 22.96 -2.96
CA MET A 1 -1.31 23.27 -4.18
C MET A 1 -2.03 22.71 -5.40
N PRO A 2 -2.36 23.51 -6.43
CA PRO A 2 -3.00 23.04 -7.66
C PRO A 2 -2.08 22.17 -8.53
N LEU A 3 -2.65 21.32 -9.39
CA LEU A 3 -1.90 20.50 -10.34
C LEU A 3 -1.05 21.37 -11.29
N LEU A 4 -1.57 22.51 -11.74
CA LEU A 4 -0.85 23.42 -12.62
C LEU A 4 0.45 23.93 -11.99
N SER A 5 0.44 24.24 -10.69
CA SER A 5 1.63 24.70 -9.96
C SER A 5 2.69 23.62 -9.83
N LEU A 6 2.29 22.35 -9.73
CA LEU A 6 3.19 21.20 -9.71
C LEU A 6 3.84 20.96 -11.08
N LEU A 7 3.13 21.27 -12.16
CA LEU A 7 3.60 21.11 -13.55
C LEU A 7 4.35 22.34 -14.09
N THR A 8 4.53 23.38 -13.28
CA THR A 8 5.19 24.63 -13.68
C THR A 8 6.21 25.08 -12.64
N GLY A 9 7.06 26.03 -13.01
CA GLY A 9 8.01 26.65 -12.10
C GLY A 9 9.08 25.70 -11.55
N ASP A 10 9.59 26.05 -10.37
CA ASP A 10 10.77 25.41 -9.78
C ASP A 10 10.48 23.99 -9.30
N PHE A 11 9.27 23.72 -8.81
CA PHE A 11 8.89 22.38 -8.36
C PHE A 11 9.04 21.37 -9.50
N PHE A 12 8.48 21.67 -10.67
CA PHE A 12 8.55 20.78 -11.83
C PHE A 12 9.99 20.47 -12.24
N ASN A 13 10.83 21.50 -12.33
CA ASN A 13 12.20 21.33 -12.78
C ASN A 13 13.07 20.60 -11.73
N LYS A 14 12.98 21.01 -10.47
CA LYS A 14 13.80 20.46 -9.38
C LYS A 14 13.40 19.03 -9.02
N HIS A 15 12.10 18.80 -8.78
CA HIS A 15 11.62 17.56 -8.16
C HIS A 15 11.16 16.51 -9.16
N ILE A 16 10.62 16.92 -10.29
CA ILE A 16 10.05 15.99 -11.28
C ILE A 16 11.05 15.67 -12.38
N LYS A 17 11.64 16.70 -13.00
CA LYS A 17 12.56 16.53 -14.13
C LYS A 17 13.89 15.94 -13.71
N THR A 18 14.54 16.53 -12.70
CA THR A 18 15.87 16.11 -12.24
C THR A 18 15.83 15.28 -10.96
N GLY A 19 14.87 15.54 -10.08
CA GLY A 19 14.73 14.86 -8.80
C GLY A 19 14.01 13.52 -8.89
N ASN A 20 13.86 12.85 -7.75
CA ASN A 20 13.08 11.63 -7.63
C ASN A 20 12.16 11.71 -6.43
N VAL A 21 10.88 12.01 -6.68
CA VAL A 21 9.89 12.21 -5.62
C VAL A 21 8.70 11.29 -5.82
N LEU A 22 8.05 10.97 -4.70
CA LEU A 22 6.73 10.33 -4.66
C LEU A 22 5.70 11.40 -4.34
N LEU A 23 4.59 11.39 -5.09
CA LEU A 23 3.43 12.21 -4.80
C LEU A 23 2.17 11.36 -4.77
N LEU A 24 1.31 11.64 -3.82
CA LEU A 24 -0.04 11.11 -3.75
C LEU A 24 -0.99 12.25 -3.37
N SER A 25 -2.02 12.46 -4.17
CA SER A 25 -3.04 13.47 -3.88
C SER A 25 -4.14 12.92 -2.99
N ALA A 26 -4.74 13.80 -2.19
CA ALA A 26 -6.13 13.63 -1.81
C ALA A 26 -7.03 13.73 -3.08
N PRO A 27 -8.24 13.16 -3.06
CA PRO A 27 -9.16 13.31 -4.19
C PRO A 27 -9.49 14.78 -4.48
N LEU A 28 -9.26 15.20 -5.71
CA LEU A 28 -9.78 16.46 -6.23
C LEU A 28 -11.27 16.28 -6.51
N LYS A 29 -12.11 16.98 -5.75
CA LYS A 29 -13.54 17.07 -6.00
C LYS A 29 -13.83 18.42 -6.64
N LEU A 30 -14.57 18.42 -7.74
CA LEU A 30 -14.99 19.67 -8.37
C LEU A 30 -16.29 20.15 -7.76
N ASP A 31 -16.35 21.38 -7.24
CA ASP A 31 -17.57 21.90 -6.59
C ASP A 31 -18.80 21.95 -7.51
N THR A 32 -18.56 21.95 -8.83
CA THR A 32 -19.60 22.08 -9.85
C THR A 32 -20.15 20.73 -10.35
N THR A 33 -19.50 19.61 -10.03
CA THR A 33 -19.90 18.27 -10.48
C THR A 33 -19.63 17.22 -9.42
N SER A 34 -20.34 16.08 -9.43
CA SER A 34 -19.97 14.93 -8.58
C SER A 34 -18.71 14.19 -9.08
N SER A 35 -17.85 14.87 -9.84
CA SER A 35 -16.66 14.28 -10.45
C SER A 35 -15.45 14.35 -9.54
N GLU A 36 -14.65 13.30 -9.59
CA GLU A 36 -13.46 13.17 -8.77
C GLU A 36 -12.24 12.75 -9.61
N ALA A 37 -11.07 13.25 -9.23
CA ALA A 37 -9.79 12.83 -9.80
C ALA A 37 -8.73 12.61 -8.72
N ASN A 38 -7.91 11.59 -8.89
CA ASN A 38 -6.76 11.26 -8.05
C ASN A 38 -5.48 11.31 -8.88
N PHE A 39 -4.38 11.71 -8.24
CA PHE A 39 -3.09 11.91 -8.87
C PHE A 39 -2.00 11.20 -8.08
N THR A 40 -1.15 10.47 -8.79
CA THR A 40 0.09 9.91 -8.24
C THR A 40 1.27 10.28 -9.12
N LEU A 41 2.42 10.54 -8.51
CA LEU A 41 3.69 10.68 -9.22
C LEU A 41 4.67 9.65 -8.68
N ILE A 42 5.12 8.75 -9.55
CA ILE A 42 6.13 7.75 -9.21
C ILE A 42 7.16 7.72 -10.33
N ASN A 43 8.44 7.87 -9.99
CA ASN A 43 9.54 7.84 -10.96
C ASN A 43 9.37 8.81 -12.15
N GLY A 44 8.78 9.98 -11.90
CA GLY A 44 8.52 11.00 -12.92
C GLY A 44 7.35 10.70 -13.86
N VAL A 45 6.57 9.64 -13.60
CA VAL A 45 5.32 9.34 -14.29
C VAL A 45 4.15 9.84 -13.45
N LEU A 46 3.39 10.78 -14.00
CA LEU A 46 2.14 11.28 -13.41
C LEU A 46 1.00 10.40 -13.90
N SER A 47 0.36 9.68 -12.98
CA SER A 47 -0.86 8.92 -13.25
C SER A 47 -2.07 9.71 -12.73
N ILE A 48 -3.04 9.93 -13.60
CA ILE A 48 -4.30 10.61 -13.29
C ILE A 48 -5.41 9.57 -13.41
N THR A 49 -6.10 9.29 -12.31
CA THR A 49 -7.29 8.45 -12.30
C THR A 49 -8.51 9.35 -12.14
N CYS A 50 -9.41 9.35 -13.10
CA CYS A 50 -10.59 10.23 -13.09
C CYS A 50 -11.82 9.53 -13.67
N ASP A 51 -12.98 10.14 -13.47
CA ASP A 51 -14.21 9.68 -14.12
C ASP A 51 -14.22 9.98 -15.63
N ARG A 52 -15.23 9.43 -16.31
CA ARG A 52 -15.41 9.62 -17.75
C ARG A 52 -15.58 11.09 -18.12
N ALA A 53 -16.31 11.87 -17.32
CA ALA A 53 -16.62 13.26 -17.63
C ALA A 53 -15.35 14.12 -17.63
N LEU A 54 -14.47 13.92 -16.65
CA LEU A 54 -13.17 14.59 -16.58
C LEU A 54 -12.21 14.11 -17.64
N TYR A 55 -12.19 12.80 -17.93
CA TYR A 55 -11.37 12.25 -18.99
C TYR A 55 -11.69 12.86 -20.36
N GLU A 56 -12.98 12.88 -20.75
CA GLU A 56 -13.42 13.43 -22.04
C GLU A 56 -13.15 14.94 -22.12
N ARG A 57 -13.35 15.69 -21.02
CA ARG A 57 -13.04 17.12 -20.94
C ARG A 57 -11.54 17.42 -21.00
N ALA A 58 -10.72 16.60 -20.35
CA ALA A 58 -9.26 16.76 -20.35
C ALA A 58 -8.66 16.56 -21.73
N GLY A 59 -9.28 15.71 -22.57
CA GLY A 59 -8.80 15.45 -23.94
C GLY A 59 -7.40 14.84 -23.98
N LEU A 60 -7.00 14.16 -22.90
CA LEU A 60 -5.72 13.47 -22.77
C LEU A 60 -5.87 11.99 -23.15
N THR A 61 -4.80 11.38 -23.64
CA THR A 61 -4.80 9.95 -23.97
C THR A 61 -4.70 9.12 -22.70
N GLY A 62 -5.65 8.21 -22.48
CA GLY A 62 -5.65 7.29 -21.36
C GLY A 62 -6.32 5.96 -21.69
N THR A 63 -6.34 5.07 -20.72
CA THR A 63 -6.96 3.74 -20.79
C THR A 63 -8.18 3.68 -19.87
N ALA A 64 -9.24 2.99 -20.30
CA ALA A 64 -10.36 2.70 -19.41
C ALA A 64 -9.94 1.66 -18.38
N ILE A 65 -10.29 1.88 -17.12
CA ILE A 65 -10.20 0.90 -16.04
C ILE A 65 -11.54 0.15 -16.02
N PRO A 66 -11.56 -1.15 -16.36
CA PRO A 66 -12.75 -1.96 -16.25
C PRO A 66 -13.15 -2.08 -14.78
N ASP A 67 -14.44 -1.90 -14.48
CA ASP A 67 -14.99 -2.25 -13.19
C ASP A 67 -15.51 -3.70 -13.26
N PRO A 68 -14.91 -4.65 -12.54
CA PRO A 68 -15.32 -6.06 -12.56
C PRO A 68 -16.77 -6.28 -12.09
N HIS A 69 -17.29 -5.35 -11.28
CA HIS A 69 -18.60 -5.45 -10.62
C HIS A 69 -19.66 -4.55 -11.29
N ALA A 70 -19.28 -3.73 -12.27
CA ALA A 70 -20.20 -2.91 -13.00
C ALA A 70 -21.09 -3.76 -13.93
N ARG A 71 -22.42 -3.59 -13.80
CA ARG A 71 -23.34 -3.96 -14.91
C ARG A 71 -22.89 -3.22 -16.16
N LYS A 72 -23.18 -3.77 -17.34
CA LYS A 72 -22.83 -3.36 -18.74
C LYS A 72 -22.60 -1.86 -19.08
N HIS A 73 -22.98 -0.90 -18.23
CA HIS A 73 -22.77 0.55 -18.35
C HIS A 73 -22.32 1.28 -17.06
N GLY A 74 -21.87 0.56 -16.02
CA GLY A 74 -21.38 1.16 -14.77
C GLY A 74 -20.02 1.84 -14.99
N THR A 75 -19.93 3.08 -14.52
CA THR A 75 -18.89 4.08 -14.75
C THR A 75 -17.46 3.53 -14.80
N SER A 76 -16.90 3.45 -16.01
CA SER A 76 -15.48 3.14 -16.23
C SER A 76 -14.63 4.33 -15.81
N LYS A 77 -13.85 4.21 -14.72
CA LYS A 77 -12.78 5.17 -14.43
C LYS A 77 -11.76 5.13 -15.57
N PHE A 78 -11.02 6.21 -15.78
CA PHE A 78 -9.96 6.28 -16.78
C PHE A 78 -8.63 6.59 -16.11
N ARG A 79 -7.56 5.97 -16.62
CA ARG A 79 -6.19 6.19 -16.21
C ARG A 79 -5.42 6.88 -17.33
N ILE A 80 -4.87 8.05 -17.06
CA ILE A 80 -3.97 8.77 -17.95
C ILE A 80 -2.57 8.67 -17.34
N GLU A 81 -1.58 8.23 -18.11
CA GLU A 81 -0.19 8.12 -17.64
C GLU A 81 0.73 8.98 -18.48
N LEU A 82 1.44 9.89 -17.82
CA LEU A 82 2.29 10.89 -18.47
C LEU A 82 3.70 10.78 -17.90
N ASN A 83 4.65 10.31 -18.70
CA ASN A 83 6.06 10.40 -18.33
C ASN A 83 6.54 11.85 -18.50
N LEU A 84 6.56 12.58 -17.38
CA LEU A 84 6.89 14.00 -17.33
C LEU A 84 8.37 14.27 -17.60
N ARG A 85 9.24 13.25 -17.68
CA ARG A 85 10.67 13.40 -17.99
C ARG A 85 10.98 13.37 -19.49
N LEU A 86 10.01 13.03 -20.33
CA LEU A 86 10.23 13.00 -21.78
C LEU A 86 10.55 14.41 -22.34
N PRO A 87 11.34 14.50 -23.43
CA PRO A 87 11.62 15.78 -24.10
C PRO A 87 10.35 16.48 -24.66
N SER A 88 9.28 15.73 -24.89
CA SER A 88 7.97 16.24 -25.30
C SER A 88 7.20 16.92 -24.15
N MET A 89 7.63 16.70 -22.90
CA MET A 89 7.03 17.26 -21.68
C MET A 89 7.81 18.49 -21.20
N LEU A 90 8.07 19.42 -22.12
CA LEU A 90 8.76 20.69 -21.85
C LEU A 90 7.86 21.84 -22.30
N ALA A 91 7.96 22.98 -21.61
CA ALA A 91 7.23 24.20 -21.96
C ALA A 91 7.43 24.55 -23.44
N GLY A 92 6.35 24.95 -24.12
CA GLY A 92 6.33 25.25 -25.56
C GLY A 92 6.18 24.04 -26.48
N LYS A 93 6.21 22.80 -25.97
CA LYS A 93 5.91 21.60 -26.76
C LYS A 93 4.42 21.29 -26.74
N LYS A 94 3.83 21.08 -27.92
CA LYS A 94 2.39 20.81 -28.08
C LYS A 94 1.84 19.71 -27.16
N GLY A 95 2.62 18.66 -26.90
CA GLY A 95 2.23 17.59 -25.98
C GLY A 95 2.06 18.10 -24.55
N PHE A 96 3.07 18.81 -24.04
CA PHE A 96 3.03 19.38 -22.70
C PHE A 96 1.99 20.49 -22.55
N GLU A 97 1.83 21.35 -23.56
CA GLU A 97 0.83 22.43 -23.54
C GLU A 97 -0.60 21.89 -23.37
N ARG A 98 -0.90 20.69 -23.92
CA ARG A 98 -2.20 20.04 -23.67
C ARG A 98 -2.37 19.61 -22.21
N VAL A 99 -1.31 19.12 -21.58
CA VAL A 99 -1.34 18.73 -20.16
C VAL A 99 -1.53 19.96 -19.28
N LEU A 100 -0.78 21.04 -19.54
CA LEU A 100 -0.93 22.31 -18.83
C LEU A 100 -2.35 22.87 -19.00
N ARG A 101 -2.90 22.82 -20.22
CA ARG A 101 -4.26 23.27 -20.50
C ARG A 101 -5.33 22.47 -19.74
N ALA A 102 -5.15 21.15 -19.62
CA ALA A 102 -6.04 20.30 -18.84
C ALA A 102 -5.94 20.61 -17.34
N ALA A 103 -4.73 20.85 -16.82
CA ALA A 103 -4.52 21.27 -15.44
C ALA A 103 -5.13 22.65 -15.14
N GLU A 104 -5.11 23.56 -16.12
CA GLU A 104 -5.65 24.92 -15.98
C GLU A 104 -7.18 24.98 -16.08
N THR A 105 -7.82 24.10 -16.85
CA THR A 105 -9.27 24.23 -17.16
C THR A 105 -10.15 23.08 -16.70
N VAL A 106 -9.58 21.91 -16.46
CA VAL A 106 -10.33 20.70 -16.10
C VAL A 106 -10.04 20.29 -14.67
N PHE A 107 -8.75 20.12 -14.33
CA PHE A 107 -8.32 19.74 -12.98
C PHE A 107 -8.06 20.97 -12.10
N VAL A 108 -9.06 21.86 -12.05
CA VAL A 108 -8.99 23.13 -11.33
C VAL A 108 -9.34 22.92 -9.86
N GLY A 109 -8.47 23.39 -8.98
CA GLY A 109 -8.73 23.37 -7.54
C GLY A 109 -7.46 23.20 -6.72
N GLU A 110 -7.58 23.46 -5.43
CA GLU A 110 -6.52 23.18 -4.47
C GLU A 110 -6.48 21.69 -4.14
N ILE A 111 -5.30 21.10 -4.26
CA ILE A 111 -5.06 19.68 -3.96
C ILE A 111 -4.12 19.59 -2.77
N SER A 112 -4.48 18.74 -1.80
CA SER A 112 -3.57 18.32 -0.73
C SER A 112 -2.71 17.17 -1.22
N TRP A 113 -1.40 17.26 -1.01
CA TRP A 113 -0.44 16.28 -1.49
C TRP A 113 0.36 15.69 -0.33
N LEU A 114 0.54 14.39 -0.36
CA LEU A 114 1.64 13.73 0.32
C LEU A 114 2.86 13.78 -0.61
N PHE A 115 4.00 14.17 -0.05
CA PHE A 115 5.26 14.34 -0.76
C PHE A 115 6.37 13.58 -0.03
N TYR A 116 7.23 12.91 -0.79
CA TYR A 116 8.45 12.28 -0.28
C TYR A 116 9.56 12.37 -1.32
N ASP A 117 10.69 12.97 -0.99
CA ASP A 117 11.90 12.94 -1.81
C ASP A 117 12.71 11.68 -1.50
N VAL A 118 12.85 10.83 -2.52
CA VAL A 118 13.56 9.55 -2.42
C VAL A 118 15.06 9.75 -2.25
N ALA A 119 15.64 10.78 -2.88
CA ALA A 119 17.07 11.05 -2.78
C ALA A 119 17.45 11.64 -1.43
N ALA A 120 16.58 12.49 -0.86
CA ALA A 120 16.78 13.09 0.47
C ALA A 120 16.26 12.22 1.62
N ALA A 121 15.66 11.05 1.33
CA ALA A 121 14.99 10.18 2.29
C ALA A 121 13.94 10.92 3.17
N GLY A 122 13.11 11.74 2.54
CA GLY A 122 12.08 12.52 3.24
C GLY A 122 11.88 13.90 2.62
N VAL A 123 11.94 14.94 3.43
CA VAL A 123 11.80 16.34 2.99
C VAL A 123 13.00 17.12 3.51
N ALA A 124 13.63 17.92 2.66
CA ALA A 124 14.66 18.84 3.10
C ALA A 124 14.01 20.05 3.79
N ASP A 125 14.47 20.40 5.00
CA ASP A 125 13.88 21.45 5.85
C ASP A 125 13.77 22.83 5.18
N ASN A 126 14.58 23.11 4.16
CA ASN A 126 14.65 24.41 3.48
C ASN A 126 14.21 24.37 2.01
N ASP A 127 13.32 23.44 1.64
CA ASP A 127 12.85 23.36 0.27
C ASP A 127 11.80 24.43 -0.08
N THR A 128 12.27 25.56 -0.59
CA THR A 128 11.42 26.67 -1.01
C THR A 128 10.51 26.33 -2.20
N ALA A 129 10.79 25.25 -2.94
CA ALA A 129 9.97 24.86 -4.10
C ALA A 129 8.64 24.20 -3.69
N LEU A 130 8.50 23.75 -2.44
CA LEU A 130 7.28 23.11 -1.93
C LEU A 130 6.16 24.11 -1.57
N GLY A 131 6.46 25.42 -1.60
CA GLY A 131 5.51 26.48 -1.27
C GLY A 131 5.41 26.76 0.23
N LYS A 132 4.42 27.58 0.62
CA LYS A 132 4.32 28.15 1.98
C LYS A 132 3.54 27.30 2.99
N GLU A 133 2.76 26.33 2.54
CA GLU A 133 1.83 25.55 3.38
C GLU A 133 2.24 24.08 3.50
N VAL A 134 3.49 23.83 3.86
CA VAL A 134 4.04 22.48 4.04
C VAL A 134 3.94 22.07 5.50
N LYS A 135 3.48 20.85 5.76
CA LYS A 135 3.50 20.22 7.09
C LYS A 135 4.35 18.97 7.04
N ILE A 136 5.54 19.02 7.64
CA ILE A 136 6.39 17.84 7.78
C ILE A 136 5.73 16.90 8.81
N LYS A 137 5.61 15.62 8.43
CA LYS A 137 5.04 14.57 9.27
C LYS A 137 6.06 13.44 9.36
N GLU A 138 6.42 13.10 10.58
CA GLU A 138 7.29 11.95 10.85
C GLU A 138 6.49 10.65 10.77
N VAL A 139 7.20 9.56 10.47
CA VAL A 139 6.63 8.21 10.51
C VAL A 139 6.30 7.85 11.95
N LYS A 140 5.04 7.46 12.19
CA LYS A 140 4.61 6.97 13.50
C LYS A 140 5.03 5.51 13.65
N MET A 141 5.74 5.19 14.72
CA MET A 141 6.10 3.82 15.10
C MET A 141 5.40 3.47 16.41
N GLU A 142 4.67 2.36 16.42
CA GLU A 142 4.01 1.83 17.61
C GLU A 142 4.40 0.37 17.79
N THR A 143 4.73 -0.01 19.03
CA THR A 143 5.06 -1.38 19.39
C THR A 143 4.10 -1.84 20.48
N GLU A 144 3.44 -2.97 20.24
CA GLU A 144 2.49 -3.61 21.14
C GLU A 144 3.00 -5.00 21.53
N ASP A 145 2.97 -5.31 22.83
CA ASP A 145 3.11 -6.68 23.32
C ASP A 145 1.76 -7.38 23.18
N LEU A 146 1.71 -8.44 22.37
CA LEU A 146 0.51 -9.26 22.18
C LEU A 146 0.38 -10.32 23.27
N GLY A 147 1.37 -10.49 24.14
CA GLY A 147 1.35 -11.49 25.20
C GLY A 147 1.35 -12.92 24.66
N LYS A 148 0.69 -13.82 25.40
CA LYS A 148 0.68 -15.28 25.14
C LYS A 148 -0.34 -15.65 24.06
N VAL A 149 0.14 -15.67 22.82
CA VAL A 149 -0.64 -16.02 21.63
C VAL A 149 -0.47 -17.51 21.29
N LEU A 150 -1.57 -18.15 20.90
CA LEU A 150 -1.59 -19.47 20.29
C LEU A 150 -1.20 -19.35 18.81
N VAL A 151 -0.05 -19.92 18.45
CA VAL A 151 0.55 -19.89 17.12
C VAL A 151 0.36 -21.25 16.45
N PRO A 152 -0.30 -21.33 15.29
CA PRO A 152 -0.47 -22.58 14.57
C PRO A 152 0.86 -23.12 14.04
N GLY A 153 0.87 -24.38 13.63
CA GLY A 153 1.99 -24.90 12.85
C GLY A 153 2.15 -24.17 11.52
N PHE A 154 3.34 -24.24 10.92
CA PHE A 154 3.55 -23.72 9.56
C PHE A 154 3.61 -24.89 8.58
N PRO A 155 2.81 -24.87 7.51
CA PRO A 155 2.69 -26.00 6.59
C PRO A 155 4.04 -26.25 5.94
N TYR A 156 4.49 -27.51 5.85
CA TYR A 156 5.74 -27.85 5.18
C TYR A 156 5.57 -28.03 3.67
N ASP A 157 4.51 -28.73 3.28
CA ASP A 157 4.14 -28.92 1.90
C ASP A 157 3.17 -27.80 1.47
N ILE A 158 3.51 -27.11 0.39
CA ILE A 158 2.67 -26.08 -0.23
C ILE A 158 2.12 -26.67 -1.53
N SER A 159 1.61 -27.90 -1.44
CA SER A 159 0.97 -28.54 -2.59
C SER A 159 -0.36 -27.84 -2.86
N LYS A 160 -0.70 -27.70 -4.15
CA LYS A 160 -1.98 -27.12 -4.59
C LYS A 160 -3.13 -28.13 -4.49
N ASN A 161 -3.08 -29.04 -3.51
CA ASN A 161 -4.22 -29.88 -3.20
C ASN A 161 -5.19 -29.07 -2.32
N ALA A 162 -6.44 -29.49 -2.27
CA ALA A 162 -7.48 -28.76 -1.54
C ALA A 162 -7.13 -28.55 -0.06
N ASP A 163 -6.48 -29.55 0.57
CA ASP A 163 -6.08 -29.50 1.98
C ASP A 163 -4.97 -28.46 2.22
N GLY A 164 -3.93 -28.42 1.37
CA GLY A 164 -2.84 -27.45 1.48
C GLY A 164 -3.27 -26.02 1.17
N GLU A 165 -4.22 -25.82 0.25
CA GLU A 165 -4.79 -24.50 -0.01
C GLU A 165 -5.62 -23.99 1.19
N ASN A 166 -6.38 -24.88 1.85
CA ASN A 166 -7.14 -24.53 3.05
C ASN A 166 -6.22 -24.11 4.21
N ASP A 167 -5.14 -24.85 4.46
CA ASP A 167 -4.14 -24.52 5.49
C ASP A 167 -3.52 -23.12 5.26
N LEU A 168 -3.25 -22.74 4.01
CA LEU A 168 -2.70 -21.43 3.68
C LEU A 168 -3.70 -20.29 3.89
N VAL A 169 -4.99 -20.52 3.64
CA VAL A 169 -6.07 -19.55 3.89
C VAL A 169 -6.27 -19.37 5.39
N GLU A 170 -6.36 -20.46 6.15
CA GLU A 170 -6.50 -20.42 7.62
C GLU A 170 -5.29 -19.74 8.28
N LEU A 171 -4.08 -19.97 7.75
CA LEU A 171 -2.87 -19.29 8.22
C LEU A 171 -2.90 -17.78 7.93
N LEU A 172 -3.35 -17.37 6.73
CA LEU A 172 -3.52 -15.96 6.39
C LEU A 172 -4.56 -15.28 7.30
N GLU A 173 -5.67 -15.96 7.58
CA GLU A 173 -6.69 -15.47 8.53
C GLU A 173 -6.08 -15.30 9.92
N TRP A 174 -5.34 -16.30 10.42
CA TRP A 174 -4.66 -16.21 11.71
C TRP A 174 -3.66 -15.03 11.77
N VAL A 175 -2.84 -14.84 10.74
CA VAL A 175 -1.90 -13.70 10.65
C VAL A 175 -2.66 -12.36 10.67
N SER A 176 -3.82 -12.31 10.01
CA SER A 176 -4.68 -11.12 10.00
C SER A 176 -5.27 -10.82 11.39
N LEU A 177 -5.72 -11.85 12.11
CA LEU A 177 -6.17 -11.72 13.50
C LEU A 177 -5.05 -11.28 14.44
N ALA A 178 -3.82 -11.75 14.22
CA ALA A 178 -2.65 -11.30 14.98
C ALA A 178 -2.33 -9.82 14.72
N ALA A 179 -2.41 -9.37 13.46
CA ALA A 179 -2.23 -7.95 13.12
C ALA A 179 -3.29 -7.05 13.79
N LEU A 180 -4.52 -7.55 13.91
CA LEU A 180 -5.64 -6.86 14.58
C LEU A 180 -5.60 -6.98 16.12
N ASN A 181 -4.62 -7.68 16.70
CA ASN A 181 -4.56 -7.99 18.12
C ASN A 181 -5.89 -8.60 18.64
N SER A 182 -6.40 -9.57 17.88
CA SER A 182 -7.67 -10.23 18.23
C SER A 182 -7.54 -11.03 19.54
N PRO A 183 -8.55 -10.98 20.43
CA PRO A 183 -8.56 -11.83 21.62
C PRO A 183 -8.67 -13.33 21.28
N ARG A 184 -9.20 -13.69 20.10
CA ARG A 184 -9.46 -15.09 19.71
C ARG A 184 -8.21 -15.96 19.56
N ILE A 185 -7.03 -15.34 19.43
CA ILE A 185 -5.76 -16.06 19.32
C ILE A 185 -5.01 -16.11 20.66
N GLN A 186 -5.55 -15.51 21.73
CA GLN A 186 -4.93 -15.50 23.05
C GLN A 186 -5.12 -16.84 23.76
N GLN A 187 -4.12 -17.29 24.51
CA GLN A 187 -4.22 -18.54 25.29
C GLN A 187 -5.36 -18.49 26.32
N GLY A 188 -5.69 -17.29 26.83
CA GLY A 188 -6.76 -17.07 27.81
C GLY A 188 -8.02 -16.48 27.21
N ASP A 189 -8.35 -16.77 25.94
CA ASP A 189 -9.56 -16.26 25.32
C ASP A 189 -10.83 -16.65 26.11
N LEU A 190 -11.71 -15.68 26.28
CA LEU A 190 -13.01 -15.80 26.97
C LEU A 190 -14.17 -15.31 26.10
N VAL A 191 -13.93 -15.07 24.80
CA VAL A 191 -14.99 -14.67 23.87
C VAL A 191 -16.00 -15.81 23.72
N ASP A 192 -17.27 -15.46 23.88
CA ASP A 192 -18.39 -16.38 23.79
C ASP A 192 -18.47 -17.01 22.38
N GLU A 193 -18.70 -18.32 22.31
CA GLU A 193 -18.82 -19.08 21.06
C GLU A 193 -19.99 -18.61 20.18
N ILE A 194 -21.02 -18.02 20.81
CA ILE A 194 -22.15 -17.40 20.10
C ILE A 194 -21.68 -16.16 19.32
N ILE A 195 -20.64 -15.47 19.80
CA ILE A 195 -20.07 -14.26 19.18
C ILE A 195 -19.01 -14.64 18.14
N SER A 196 -18.15 -15.61 18.45
CA SER A 196 -17.10 -16.06 17.53
C SER A 196 -16.86 -17.55 17.68
N ARG A 197 -16.88 -18.26 16.55
CA ARG A 197 -16.54 -19.68 16.44
C ARG A 197 -15.12 -19.90 15.92
N TYR A 198 -14.35 -18.84 15.76
CA TYR A 198 -12.98 -18.95 15.28
C TYR A 198 -12.15 -19.75 16.29
N GLU A 199 -11.44 -20.77 15.83
CA GLU A 199 -10.45 -21.51 16.60
C GLU A 199 -9.11 -21.43 15.87
N VAL A 200 -8.01 -21.46 16.63
CA VAL A 200 -6.67 -21.41 16.03
C VAL A 200 -6.43 -22.68 15.21
N PRO A 201 -5.99 -22.55 13.94
CA PRO A 201 -5.94 -23.68 13.04
C PRO A 201 -4.88 -24.71 13.45
N THR A 202 -5.19 -25.99 13.23
CA THR A 202 -4.31 -27.11 13.56
C THR A 202 -3.55 -27.55 12.31
N ILE A 203 -2.50 -26.80 11.97
CA ILE A 203 -1.69 -27.06 10.76
C ILE A 203 -0.53 -28.00 11.09
N PRO A 204 -0.32 -29.10 10.34
CA PRO A 204 0.81 -30.01 10.54
C PRO A 204 2.16 -29.31 10.31
N SER A 205 3.07 -29.43 11.28
CA SER A 205 4.46 -28.97 11.15
C SER A 205 5.42 -30.16 11.13
N LYS A 206 6.53 -30.02 10.38
CA LYS A 206 7.59 -31.04 10.28
C LYS A 206 8.21 -31.45 11.63
N SER A 207 8.09 -30.60 12.65
CA SER A 207 8.61 -30.85 14.00
C SER A 207 7.66 -31.65 14.89
N ALA A 208 6.46 -31.99 14.43
CA ALA A 208 5.49 -32.77 15.20
C ALA A 208 5.87 -34.26 15.18
N THR A 209 6.87 -34.65 15.97
CA THR A 209 7.19 -36.06 16.23
C THR A 209 6.24 -36.70 17.25
N ASP A 210 5.42 -35.90 17.93
CA ASP A 210 4.45 -36.35 18.93
C ASP A 210 3.01 -36.16 18.42
N ALA A 211 2.31 -37.28 18.21
CA ALA A 211 0.92 -37.37 17.76
C ALA A 211 -0.12 -36.82 18.75
N THR A 212 0.31 -36.10 19.80
CA THR A 212 -0.52 -35.57 20.88
C THR A 212 -0.49 -34.04 20.98
N SER A 213 0.34 -33.36 20.18
CA SER A 213 0.33 -31.89 20.09
C SER A 213 -0.40 -31.45 18.82
N ASN A 214 -1.46 -30.66 18.95
CA ASN A 214 -2.31 -30.18 17.85
C ASN A 214 -1.60 -29.15 16.93
N GLY A 215 -0.29 -29.28 16.71
CA GLY A 215 0.52 -28.34 15.91
C GLY A 215 0.67 -26.92 16.48
N THR A 216 -0.17 -26.53 17.43
CA THR A 216 -0.26 -25.18 18.00
C THR A 216 0.67 -25.02 19.19
N THR A 217 1.36 -23.88 19.27
CA THR A 217 2.29 -23.56 20.35
C THR A 217 1.98 -22.20 20.95
N THR A 218 2.11 -22.03 22.26
CA THR A 218 1.98 -20.71 22.89
C THR A 218 3.30 -19.95 22.80
N GLN A 219 3.27 -18.73 22.28
CA GLN A 219 4.44 -17.87 22.14
C GLN A 219 4.12 -16.44 22.58
N ASN A 220 5.13 -15.72 23.08
CA ASN A 220 5.02 -14.28 23.32
C ASN A 220 5.32 -13.53 22.03
N LEU A 221 4.36 -12.74 21.54
CA LEU A 221 4.52 -12.01 20.27
C LEU A 221 4.57 -10.50 20.49
N THR A 222 5.30 -9.82 19.62
CA THR A 222 5.35 -8.37 19.57
C THR A 222 4.96 -7.91 18.17
N LYS A 223 4.10 -6.90 18.09
CA LYS A 223 3.69 -6.25 16.85
C LYS A 223 4.31 -4.86 16.79
N THR A 224 5.02 -4.56 15.70
CA THR A 224 5.49 -3.21 15.42
C THR A 224 4.80 -2.67 14.17
N THR A 225 4.14 -1.54 14.30
CA THR A 225 3.39 -0.87 13.24
C THR A 225 4.06 0.44 12.87
N PHE A 226 4.33 0.62 11.57
CA PHE A 226 4.81 1.87 10.99
C PHE A 226 3.66 2.50 10.19
N THR A 227 3.33 3.77 10.46
CA THR A 227 2.26 4.49 9.76
C THR A 227 2.79 5.80 9.20
N GLY A 228 2.64 5.99 7.89
CA GLY A 228 3.08 7.20 7.19
C GLY A 228 3.04 7.04 5.67
N PHE A 229 3.62 8.02 4.96
CA PHE A 229 3.85 7.94 3.53
C PHE A 229 5.26 7.37 3.26
N LEU A 230 5.33 6.04 3.18
CA LEU A 230 6.58 5.29 3.19
C LEU A 230 7.00 4.88 1.76
N PRO A 231 8.27 5.09 1.34
CA PRO A 231 8.76 4.59 0.06
C PRO A 231 9.00 3.07 0.11
N ALA A 232 9.02 2.42 -1.05
CA ALA A 232 9.35 1.00 -1.16
C ALA A 232 10.74 0.64 -0.59
N SER A 233 11.70 1.58 -0.62
CA SER A 233 13.03 1.40 -0.03
C SER A 233 12.98 1.23 1.49
N PHE A 234 12.08 1.94 2.18
CA PHE A 234 11.88 1.79 3.62
C PHE A 234 11.35 0.38 3.95
N LEU A 235 10.39 -0.11 3.17
CA LEU A 235 9.84 -1.46 3.31
C LEU A 235 10.92 -2.53 3.09
N ALA A 236 11.73 -2.37 2.05
CA ALA A 236 12.83 -3.29 1.74
C ALA A 236 13.90 -3.32 2.84
N SER A 237 14.28 -2.16 3.38
CA SER A 237 15.23 -2.06 4.51
C SER A 237 14.68 -2.76 5.75
N THR A 238 13.44 -2.44 6.13
CA THR A 238 12.79 -2.98 7.32
C THR A 238 12.65 -4.50 7.22
N PHE A 239 12.23 -5.01 6.06
CA PHE A 239 12.17 -6.44 5.81
C PHE A 239 13.55 -7.11 5.87
N GLY A 240 14.57 -6.48 5.28
CA GLY A 240 15.95 -6.95 5.33
C GLY A 240 16.50 -7.02 6.77
N GLU A 241 16.22 -6.01 7.59
CA GLU A 241 16.58 -5.98 9.01
C GLU A 241 15.88 -7.10 9.78
N ALA A 242 14.57 -7.28 9.57
CA ALA A 242 13.82 -8.38 10.18
C ALA A 242 14.38 -9.75 9.78
N LEU A 243 14.78 -9.93 8.52
CA LEU A 243 15.40 -11.16 8.04
C LEU A 243 16.75 -11.43 8.71
N LEU A 244 17.57 -10.39 8.90
CA LEU A 244 18.88 -10.51 9.56
C LEU A 244 18.78 -10.80 11.06
N GLN A 245 17.77 -10.24 11.73
CA GLN A 245 17.56 -10.40 13.17
C GLN A 245 16.84 -11.72 13.52
N SER A 246 15.97 -12.23 12.64
CA SER A 246 15.14 -13.43 12.89
C SER A 246 15.85 -14.77 12.65
N LYS A 247 17.16 -14.88 12.91
CA LYS A 247 17.89 -16.15 12.72
C LYS A 247 17.30 -17.25 13.60
N GLY A 248 16.74 -18.30 12.96
CA GLY A 248 16.05 -19.40 13.64
C GLY A 248 14.67 -19.05 14.24
N SER A 249 14.16 -17.83 14.00
CA SER A 249 12.82 -17.39 14.41
C SER A 249 11.93 -17.18 13.19
N TRP A 250 10.63 -17.00 13.40
CA TRP A 250 9.69 -16.63 12.35
C TRP A 250 9.25 -15.17 12.53
N PHE A 251 8.77 -14.55 11.45
CA PHE A 251 8.09 -13.25 11.52
C PHE A 251 7.09 -13.11 10.38
N ALA A 252 6.04 -12.32 10.61
CA ALA A 252 5.12 -11.88 9.58
C ALA A 252 5.39 -10.40 9.26
N PHE A 253 5.31 -10.05 7.98
CA PHE A 253 5.49 -8.69 7.47
C PHE A 253 4.28 -8.34 6.61
N LEU A 254 3.45 -7.42 7.12
CA LEU A 254 2.22 -7.00 6.49
C LEU A 254 2.39 -5.57 5.98
N VAL A 255 1.99 -5.34 4.73
CA VAL A 255 2.04 -4.01 4.11
C VAL A 255 0.67 -3.71 3.51
N GLN A 256 0.15 -2.53 3.83
CA GLN A 256 -1.09 -1.99 3.26
C GLN A 256 -0.81 -0.63 2.62
N GLY A 257 -1.21 -0.48 1.34
CA GLY A 257 -1.11 0.77 0.60
C GLY A 257 -2.29 1.72 0.83
N PHE A 258 -2.27 2.87 0.13
CA PHE A 258 -3.31 3.91 0.21
C PHE A 258 -4.54 3.64 -0.68
N GLU A 259 -4.41 2.84 -1.74
CA GLU A 259 -5.52 2.45 -2.61
C GLU A 259 -6.13 1.15 -2.09
N ASP A 260 -7.47 1.05 -2.10
CA ASP A 260 -8.19 -0.20 -1.82
C ASP A 260 -7.64 -1.30 -2.75
N GLY A 261 -7.11 -2.38 -2.16
CA GLY A 261 -6.68 -3.57 -2.90
C GLY A 261 -5.20 -3.69 -3.25
N LYS A 262 -4.30 -2.95 -2.58
CA LYS A 262 -2.85 -3.25 -2.62
C LYS A 262 -2.31 -3.50 -1.23
N ALA A 263 -2.46 -4.73 -0.78
CA ALA A 263 -1.79 -5.21 0.42
C ALA A 263 -1.06 -6.51 0.12
N PHE A 264 0.01 -6.78 0.85
CA PHE A 264 0.67 -8.07 0.79
C PHE A 264 1.08 -8.51 2.18
N VAL A 265 1.13 -9.82 2.36
CA VAL A 265 1.56 -10.47 3.59
C VAL A 265 2.70 -11.40 3.24
N ILE A 266 3.80 -11.30 3.99
CA ILE A 266 4.92 -12.22 3.90
C ILE A 266 5.11 -12.88 5.26
N LEU A 267 5.12 -14.20 5.30
CA LEU A 267 5.49 -14.98 6.49
C LEU A 267 6.81 -15.69 6.22
N LYS A 268 7.83 -15.36 7.00
CA LYS A 268 9.10 -16.11 7.04
C LYS A 268 9.04 -17.11 8.19
N THR A 269 9.23 -18.39 7.88
CA THR A 269 9.20 -19.47 8.88
C THR A 269 10.56 -19.68 9.54
N GLN A 270 10.59 -20.44 10.64
CA GLN A 270 11.83 -20.76 11.38
C GLN A 270 12.86 -21.50 10.51
N ASP A 271 12.40 -22.33 9.57
CA ASP A 271 13.24 -23.06 8.61
C ASP A 271 13.56 -22.26 7.32
N ASN A 272 13.41 -20.94 7.37
CA ASN A 272 13.74 -19.99 6.30
C ASN A 272 12.93 -20.12 5.01
N ARG A 273 11.77 -20.78 5.05
CA ARG A 273 10.80 -20.70 3.95
C ARG A 273 10.02 -19.40 4.05
N THR A 274 9.51 -18.95 2.91
CA THR A 274 8.74 -17.72 2.81
C THR A 274 7.42 -18.02 2.12
N LEU A 275 6.32 -17.68 2.78
CA LEU A 275 4.98 -17.67 2.21
C LEU A 275 4.61 -16.22 1.91
N ALA A 276 3.99 -15.98 0.77
CA ALA A 276 3.57 -14.64 0.36
C ALA A 276 2.15 -14.68 -0.20
N TRP A 277 1.33 -13.75 0.24
CA TRP A 277 -0.03 -13.53 -0.26
C TRP A 277 -0.12 -12.13 -0.85
N ASP A 278 -0.63 -12.04 -2.07
CA ASP A 278 -1.04 -10.79 -2.69
C ASP A 278 -2.53 -10.61 -2.41
N LEU A 279 -2.90 -9.53 -1.74
CA LEU A 279 -4.27 -9.24 -1.35
C LEU A 279 -4.82 -8.20 -2.31
N GLU A 280 -5.40 -8.69 -3.40
CA GLU A 280 -6.25 -7.89 -4.29
C GLU A 280 -7.63 -7.73 -3.61
N GLY A 281 -8.10 -6.48 -3.48
CA GLY A 281 -9.39 -6.13 -2.90
C GLY A 281 -10.52 -6.02 -3.92
#